data_AF-A0A8S4PSA3-F1
#
_entry.id   AF-A0A8S4PSA3-F1
#
_cell.length_a   1.000
_cell.length_b   1.000
_cell.length_c   1.000
_cell.angle_alpha   90.00
_cell.angle_beta   90.00
_cell.angle_gamma   90.00
#
_symmetry.space_group_name_H-M   'P 1'
#
loop_
_entity.id
_entity.type
_entity.pdbx_description
1 polymer ?
#
loop_
_entity_poly.entity_id
_entity_poly.type
_entity_poly.pdbx_seq_one_letter_code
_entity_poly.pdbx_strand_id
1 'polypeptide(L)'
;MAMGCFASVVDLIIALENDGVIEGFMTFYLKSGEAYLKSAYGTVLCYWDGIAHYAMYLMMLSALSWGDNFREIGLYWAGSISHSMIVFMPGNVLGKYGVKWSLMLNVPYMIFPFMAGARFLMERPKLAISSTEAQSSHVSIWRRPLDFFFILFNIAASLIALLRGFAVLGCKMDLTKDYIEFYEPYLLDNGIYPKIQMLVYLFYFLPFYI
;
A
#
# COMPACT_ATOMS: atom_id res chain seq x y z
N MET A 1 11.24 -12.92 8.41
CA MET A 1 11.99 -11.65 8.35
C MET A 1 13.13 -11.73 7.35
N ALA A 2 14.14 -12.61 7.52
CA ALA A 2 15.26 -12.72 6.57
C ALA A 2 14.85 -12.97 5.10
N MET A 3 13.92 -13.89 4.85
CA MET A 3 13.37 -14.10 3.50
C MET A 3 12.65 -12.87 2.94
N GLY A 4 12.00 -12.08 3.80
CA GLY A 4 11.36 -10.82 3.42
C GLY A 4 12.38 -9.74 3.06
N CYS A 5 13.46 -9.62 3.84
CA CYS A 5 14.59 -8.75 3.50
C CYS A 5 15.19 -9.10 2.14
N PHE A 6 15.38 -10.40 1.88
CA PHE A 6 15.89 -10.86 0.59
C PHE A 6 14.94 -10.51 -0.56
N ALA A 7 13.64 -10.79 -0.40
CA ALA A 7 12.61 -10.45 -1.39
C ALA A 7 12.60 -8.94 -1.69
N SER A 8 12.62 -8.09 -0.66
CA SER A 8 12.72 -6.63 -0.83
C SER A 8 13.95 -6.19 -1.62
N VAL A 9 15.11 -6.81 -1.40
CA VAL A 9 16.31 -6.49 -2.21
C VAL A 9 16.11 -6.89 -3.67
N VAL A 10 15.48 -8.03 -3.93
CA VAL A 10 15.13 -8.45 -5.30
C VAL A 10 14.15 -7.46 -5.94
N ASP A 11 13.13 -7.02 -5.21
CA ASP A 11 12.16 -6.01 -5.67
C ASP A 11 12.85 -4.68 -6.00
N LEU A 12 13.79 -4.24 -5.16
CA LEU A 12 14.56 -3.02 -5.42
C LEU A 12 15.38 -3.14 -6.72
N ILE A 13 16.02 -4.30 -6.95
CA ILE A 13 16.77 -4.56 -8.20
C ILE A 13 15.82 -4.53 -9.41
N ILE A 14 14.63 -5.13 -9.30
CA ILE A 14 13.61 -5.09 -10.36
C ILE A 14 13.22 -3.64 -10.68
N ALA A 15 12.96 -2.83 -9.65
CA ALA A 15 12.54 -1.44 -9.82
C ALA A 15 13.64 -0.59 -10.50
N LEU A 16 14.88 -0.72 -10.03
CA LEU A 16 16.03 -0.03 -10.61
C LEU A 16 16.30 -0.45 -12.07
N GLU A 17 16.05 -1.72 -12.41
CA GLU A 17 16.19 -2.20 -13.79
C GLU A 17 15.07 -1.67 -14.69
N ASN A 18 13.82 -1.61 -14.20
CA ASN A 18 12.71 -1.03 -14.96
C ASN A 18 12.94 0.44 -15.31
N ASP A 19 13.61 1.19 -14.42
CA ASP A 19 13.98 2.59 -14.64
C ASP A 19 15.29 2.77 -15.43
N GLY A 20 15.99 1.68 -15.78
CA GLY A 20 17.24 1.72 -16.53
C GLY A 20 18.44 2.23 -15.74
N VAL A 21 18.37 2.24 -14.40
CA VAL A 21 19.51 2.58 -13.54
C VAL A 21 20.56 1.46 -13.52
N ILE A 22 20.09 0.22 -13.61
CA ILE A 22 20.91 -0.99 -13.73
C ILE A 22 20.41 -1.83 -14.91
N GLU A 23 21.26 -2.68 -15.48
CA GLU A 23 20.89 -3.52 -16.62
C GLU A 23 21.41 -4.96 -16.44
N GLY A 24 20.62 -5.94 -16.90
CA GLY A 24 21.06 -7.32 -17.07
C GLY A 24 20.91 -8.24 -15.85
N PHE A 25 20.29 -7.79 -14.76
CA PHE A 25 20.11 -8.59 -13.55
C PHE A 25 18.78 -9.36 -13.55
N MET A 26 17.68 -8.69 -13.88
CA MET A 26 16.31 -9.19 -13.82
C MET A 26 15.65 -9.30 -15.20
N THR A 27 16.41 -9.10 -16.28
CA THR A 27 15.84 -8.91 -17.63
C THR A 27 15.13 -10.17 -18.11
N PHE A 28 15.74 -11.34 -17.82
CA PHE A 28 15.12 -12.63 -18.09
C PHE A 28 13.89 -12.87 -17.22
N TYR A 29 13.95 -12.52 -15.94
CA TYR A 29 12.84 -12.68 -14.98
C TYR A 29 11.62 -11.85 -15.38
N LEU A 30 11.82 -10.58 -15.74
CA LEU A 30 10.76 -9.68 -16.16
C LEU A 30 10.19 -10.02 -17.54
N LYS A 31 10.96 -10.70 -18.40
CA LYS A 31 10.51 -11.14 -19.72
C LYS A 31 9.74 -12.47 -19.64
N SER A 32 10.26 -13.43 -18.89
CA SER A 32 9.78 -14.82 -18.89
C SER A 32 8.90 -15.17 -17.68
N GLY A 33 9.14 -14.56 -16.52
CA GLY A 33 8.45 -14.83 -15.26
C GLY A 33 7.31 -13.85 -14.97
N GLU A 34 7.64 -12.65 -14.52
CA GLU A 34 6.69 -11.69 -13.94
C GLU A 34 6.58 -10.40 -14.77
N ALA A 35 6.07 -10.54 -16.00
CA ALA A 35 5.92 -9.42 -16.93
C ALA A 35 5.02 -8.28 -16.41
N TYR A 36 4.15 -8.55 -15.44
CA TYR A 36 3.31 -7.55 -14.78
C TYR A 36 4.10 -6.56 -13.92
N LEU A 37 5.29 -6.94 -13.43
CA LEU A 37 6.16 -6.05 -12.67
C LEU A 37 6.76 -4.93 -13.55
N LYS A 38 6.71 -5.08 -14.88
CA LYS A 38 7.08 -3.99 -15.81
C LYS A 38 6.00 -2.90 -15.93
N SER A 39 4.83 -3.10 -15.34
CA SER A 39 3.80 -2.05 -15.34
C SER A 39 4.21 -0.92 -14.40
N ALA A 40 3.73 0.31 -14.64
CA ALA A 40 4.02 1.44 -13.75
C ALA A 40 3.63 1.13 -12.30
N TYR A 41 2.47 0.47 -12.10
CA TYR A 41 2.06 0.01 -10.78
C TYR A 41 3.02 -1.02 -10.18
N GLY A 42 3.44 -2.01 -10.98
CA GLY A 42 4.40 -3.04 -10.56
C GLY A 42 5.76 -2.45 -10.16
N THR A 43 6.30 -1.51 -10.93
CA THR A 43 7.55 -0.82 -10.59
C THR A 43 7.45 -0.06 -9.27
N VAL A 44 6.36 0.67 -9.05
CA VAL A 44 6.13 1.40 -7.78
C VAL A 44 5.99 0.44 -6.60
N LEU A 45 5.30 -0.69 -6.80
CA LEU A 45 5.17 -1.74 -5.80
C LEU A 45 6.54 -2.31 -5.43
N CYS A 46 7.37 -2.62 -6.43
CA CYS A 46 8.74 -3.09 -6.21
C CYS A 46 9.61 -2.06 -5.46
N TYR A 47 9.48 -0.77 -5.78
CA TYR A 47 10.15 0.28 -4.99
C TYR A 47 9.67 0.30 -3.55
N TRP A 48 8.35 0.25 -3.33
CA TRP A 48 7.77 0.29 -1.99
C TRP A 48 8.22 -0.92 -1.14
N ASP A 49 8.18 -2.11 -1.72
CA ASP A 49 8.61 -3.34 -1.06
C ASP A 49 10.14 -3.31 -0.82
N GLY A 50 10.91 -2.77 -1.76
CA GLY A 50 12.36 -2.62 -1.68
C GLY A 50 12.87 -1.58 -0.68
N ILE A 51 12.11 -0.53 -0.39
CA ILE A 51 12.51 0.53 0.53
C ILE A 51 11.73 0.46 1.86
N ALA A 52 10.40 0.51 1.81
CA ALA A 52 9.56 0.69 2.98
C ALA A 52 9.41 -0.63 3.74
N HIS A 53 9.09 -1.73 3.06
CA HIS A 53 9.04 -3.04 3.74
C HIS A 53 10.43 -3.50 4.17
N TYR A 54 11.47 -3.22 3.40
CA TYR A 54 12.85 -3.49 3.83
C TYR A 54 13.16 -2.79 5.16
N ALA A 55 12.86 -1.49 5.28
CA ALA A 55 13.01 -0.75 6.52
C ALA A 55 12.17 -1.37 7.65
N MET A 56 10.91 -1.75 7.40
CA MET A 56 10.07 -2.43 8.39
C MET A 56 10.66 -3.76 8.86
N TYR A 57 11.24 -4.57 7.96
CA TYR A 57 11.93 -5.80 8.34
C TYR A 57 13.15 -5.54 9.21
N LEU A 58 13.95 -4.52 8.89
CA LEU A 58 15.08 -4.12 9.74
C LEU A 58 14.61 -3.64 11.11
N MET A 59 13.55 -2.83 11.19
CA MET A 59 12.98 -2.39 12.46
C MET A 59 12.46 -3.56 13.31
N MET A 60 11.77 -4.53 12.69
CA MET A 60 11.32 -5.74 13.37
C MET A 60 12.49 -6.61 13.87
N LEU A 61 13.56 -6.74 13.08
CA LEU A 61 14.77 -7.46 13.47
C LEU A 61 15.51 -6.77 14.63
N SER A 62 15.65 -5.45 14.59
CA SER A 62 16.26 -4.65 15.66
C SER A 62 15.45 -4.77 16.95
N ALA A 63 14.13 -4.62 16.88
CA ALA A 63 13.25 -4.80 18.04
C ALA A 63 13.38 -6.20 18.63
N LEU A 64 13.41 -7.25 17.79
CA LEU A 64 13.64 -8.61 18.25
C LEU A 64 15.02 -8.78 18.93
N SER A 65 16.06 -8.16 18.39
CA SER A 65 17.41 -8.18 18.95
C SER A 65 17.51 -7.48 20.31
N TRP A 66 16.71 -6.45 20.53
CA TRP A 66 16.66 -5.70 21.80
C TRP A 66 15.62 -6.26 22.78
N GLY A 67 14.83 -7.26 22.38
CA GLY A 67 13.76 -7.83 23.20
C GLY A 67 12.50 -6.93 23.28
N ASP A 68 12.38 -5.96 22.38
CA ASP A 68 11.26 -5.02 22.29
C ASP A 68 10.09 -5.61 21.49
N ASN A 69 8.91 -5.02 21.70
CA ASN A 69 7.70 -5.38 20.95
C ASN A 69 7.68 -4.68 19.58
N PHE A 70 7.48 -5.45 18.52
CA PHE A 70 7.37 -4.93 17.15
C PHE A 70 5.94 -4.99 16.59
N ARG A 71 4.93 -5.22 17.43
CA ARG A 71 3.51 -5.36 17.04
C ARG A 71 3.02 -4.23 16.13
N GLU A 72 3.33 -2.97 16.45
CA GLU A 72 2.89 -1.83 15.64
C GLU A 72 3.51 -1.85 14.24
N ILE A 73 4.83 -2.07 14.16
CA ILE A 73 5.55 -2.23 12.89
C ILE A 73 4.97 -3.41 12.10
N GLY A 74 4.69 -4.52 12.77
CA GLY A 74 4.08 -5.70 12.18
C GLY A 74 2.68 -5.46 11.63
N LEU A 75 1.87 -4.62 12.30
CA LEU A 75 0.55 -4.20 11.81
C LEU A 75 0.65 -3.31 10.57
N TYR A 76 1.58 -2.34 10.56
CA TYR A 76 1.84 -1.50 9.38
C TYR A 76 2.31 -2.34 8.19
N TRP A 77 3.23 -3.27 8.44
CA TRP A 77 3.71 -4.21 7.43
C TRP A 77 2.57 -5.07 6.86
N ALA A 78 1.75 -5.67 7.74
CA ALA A 78 0.63 -6.52 7.33
C ALA A 78 -0.42 -5.74 6.53
N GLY A 79 -0.79 -4.54 6.99
CA GLY A 79 -1.73 -3.67 6.31
C GLY A 79 -1.20 -3.20 4.95
N SER A 80 0.08 -2.87 4.87
CA SER A 80 0.71 -2.41 3.63
C SER A 80 0.74 -3.51 2.56
N ILE A 81 1.14 -4.74 2.90
CA ILE A 81 1.09 -5.84 1.92
C ILE A 81 -0.37 -6.16 1.55
N SER A 82 -1.29 -6.15 2.51
CA SER A 82 -2.71 -6.41 2.24
C SER A 82 -3.29 -5.40 1.24
N HIS A 83 -2.98 -4.12 1.40
CA HIS A 83 -3.38 -3.06 0.47
C HIS A 83 -2.83 -3.32 -0.94
N SER A 84 -1.53 -3.60 -1.04
CA SER A 84 -0.87 -3.96 -2.29
C SER A 84 -1.56 -5.14 -2.98
N MET A 85 -1.86 -6.21 -2.24
CA MET A 85 -2.49 -7.43 -2.79
C MET A 85 -3.93 -7.20 -3.28
N ILE A 86 -4.72 -6.37 -2.59
CA ILE A 86 -6.11 -6.06 -2.99
C ILE A 86 -6.18 -5.40 -4.37
N VAL A 87 -5.15 -4.63 -4.75
CA VAL A 87 -5.08 -3.99 -6.08
C VAL A 87 -4.34 -4.88 -7.07
N PHE A 88 -3.19 -5.43 -6.67
CA PHE A 88 -2.29 -6.16 -7.53
C PHE A 88 -2.88 -7.47 -8.05
N MET A 89 -3.56 -8.23 -7.20
CA MET A 89 -4.11 -9.53 -7.59
C MET A 89 -5.25 -9.40 -8.61
N PRO A 90 -6.30 -8.60 -8.38
CA PRO A 90 -7.33 -8.37 -9.40
C PRO A 90 -6.76 -7.72 -10.66
N GLY A 91 -5.77 -6.81 -10.51
CA GLY A 91 -5.13 -6.16 -11.66
C GLY A 91 -4.35 -7.13 -12.55
N ASN A 92 -3.74 -8.16 -11.99
CA ASN A 92 -3.12 -9.24 -12.75
C ASN A 92 -4.14 -10.14 -13.46
N VAL A 93 -5.24 -10.47 -12.78
CA VAL A 93 -6.31 -11.31 -13.35
C VAL A 93 -7.04 -10.63 -14.51
N LEU A 94 -7.36 -9.34 -14.34
CA LEU A 94 -8.11 -8.55 -15.33
C LEU A 94 -7.20 -7.85 -16.36
N GLY A 95 -5.90 -7.81 -16.10
CA GLY A 95 -4.94 -7.07 -16.89
C GLY A 95 -4.45 -7.81 -18.13
N LYS A 96 -3.74 -7.06 -18.99
CA LYS A 96 -3.20 -7.52 -20.28
C LYS A 96 -2.22 -8.70 -20.20
N TYR A 97 -1.69 -9.02 -19.02
CA TYR A 97 -0.68 -10.06 -18.82
C TYR A 97 -1.28 -11.44 -18.51
N GLY A 98 -2.57 -11.52 -18.17
CA GLY A 98 -3.28 -12.74 -17.81
C GLY A 98 -2.76 -13.44 -16.55
N VAL A 99 -3.40 -14.56 -16.19
CA VAL A 99 -2.99 -15.38 -15.04
C VAL A 99 -1.80 -16.25 -15.44
N LYS A 100 -0.59 -15.90 -15.00
CA LYS A 100 0.60 -16.72 -15.14
C LYS A 100 0.83 -17.57 -13.89
N TRP A 101 1.54 -18.70 -14.05
CA TRP A 101 1.94 -19.54 -12.91
C TRP A 101 2.77 -18.78 -11.87
N SER A 102 3.53 -17.78 -12.30
CA SER A 102 4.27 -16.87 -11.41
C SER A 102 3.36 -16.09 -10.46
N LEU A 103 2.09 -15.85 -10.82
CA LEU A 103 1.12 -15.22 -9.91
C LEU A 103 0.90 -16.05 -8.64
N MET A 104 1.09 -17.37 -8.69
CA MET A 104 0.98 -18.23 -7.50
C MET A 104 2.05 -17.90 -6.44
N LEU A 105 3.15 -17.26 -6.82
CA LEU A 105 4.16 -16.76 -5.88
C LEU A 105 3.60 -15.66 -4.97
N ASN A 106 2.56 -14.95 -5.40
CA ASN A 106 1.88 -13.91 -4.61
C ASN A 106 0.84 -14.48 -3.63
N VAL A 107 0.45 -15.75 -3.76
CA VAL A 107 -0.53 -16.39 -2.86
C VAL A 107 -0.05 -16.46 -1.41
N PRO A 108 1.21 -16.86 -1.12
CA PRO A 108 1.79 -16.70 0.21
C PRO A 108 1.66 -15.28 0.77
N TYR A 109 1.88 -14.25 -0.04
CA TYR A 109 1.77 -12.85 0.37
C TYR A 109 0.33 -12.38 0.60
N MET A 110 -0.68 -13.14 0.21
CA MET A 110 -2.07 -12.90 0.64
C MET A 110 -2.36 -13.55 2.00
N ILE A 111 -1.86 -14.76 2.21
CA ILE A 111 -2.19 -15.57 3.39
C ILE A 111 -1.37 -15.11 4.60
N PHE A 112 -0.05 -14.98 4.46
CA PHE A 112 0.85 -14.70 5.57
C PHE A 112 0.59 -13.34 6.24
N PRO A 113 0.44 -12.22 5.51
CA PRO A 113 0.16 -10.93 6.13
C PRO A 113 -1.20 -10.89 6.80
N PHE A 114 -2.21 -11.57 6.24
CA PHE A 114 -3.53 -11.66 6.88
C PHE A 114 -3.46 -12.44 8.20
N MET A 115 -2.79 -13.60 8.21
CA MET A 115 -2.59 -14.39 9.42
C MET A 115 -1.76 -13.64 10.47
N ALA A 116 -0.67 -13.00 10.06
CA ALA A 116 0.19 -12.23 10.94
C ALA A 116 -0.55 -11.00 11.49
N GLY A 117 -1.29 -10.28 10.65
CA GLY A 117 -2.12 -9.15 11.07
C GLY A 117 -3.19 -9.56 12.06
N ALA A 118 -3.91 -10.67 11.80
CA ALA A 118 -4.88 -11.23 12.74
C ALA A 118 -4.23 -11.58 14.07
N ARG A 119 -3.06 -12.22 14.05
CA ARG A 119 -2.29 -12.53 15.26
C ARG A 119 -1.90 -11.26 16.02
N PHE A 120 -1.34 -10.25 15.37
CA PHE A 120 -0.95 -9.00 16.01
C PHE A 120 -2.16 -8.23 16.58
N LEU A 121 -3.32 -8.32 15.94
CA LEU A 121 -4.56 -7.74 16.47
C LEU A 121 -5.07 -8.49 17.70
N MET A 122 -4.96 -9.82 17.71
CA MET A 122 -5.36 -10.67 18.84
C MET A 122 -4.39 -10.59 20.02
N GLU A 123 -3.11 -10.31 19.76
CA GLU A 123 -2.14 -9.97 20.80
C GLU A 123 -2.59 -8.67 21.48
N ARG A 124 -3.22 -8.81 22.67
CA ARG A 124 -3.65 -7.67 23.46
C ARG A 124 -2.43 -6.78 23.72
N PRO A 125 -2.51 -5.47 23.47
CA PRO A 125 -1.50 -4.58 24.00
C PRO A 125 -1.43 -4.81 25.51
N LYS A 126 -0.22 -4.91 26.07
CA LYS A 126 -0.04 -4.66 27.49
C LYS A 126 -0.43 -3.20 27.71
N LEU A 127 -1.73 -2.93 27.81
CA LEU A 127 -2.22 -1.66 28.28
C LEU A 127 -1.58 -1.51 29.65
N ALA A 128 -0.55 -0.67 29.74
CA ALA A 128 -0.30 0.05 30.96
C ALA A 128 -1.57 0.87 31.15
N ILE A 129 -2.56 0.27 31.81
CA ILE A 129 -3.69 0.99 32.38
C ILE A 129 -3.05 1.80 33.52
N SER A 130 -2.35 2.88 33.16
CA SER A 130 -2.25 4.03 34.03
C SER A 130 -3.67 4.52 34.10
N SER A 131 -4.38 4.10 35.15
CA SER A 131 -5.75 4.44 35.52
C SER A 131 -5.88 5.94 35.87
N THR A 132 -5.24 6.81 35.10
CA THR A 132 -5.10 8.24 35.34
C THR A 132 -5.45 9.09 34.12
N GLU A 133 -5.61 8.49 32.92
CA GLU A 133 -5.98 9.23 31.70
C GLU A 133 -7.38 8.91 31.16
N ALA A 134 -8.16 8.07 31.84
CA ALA A 134 -9.58 7.85 31.52
C ALA A 134 -10.50 8.98 32.03
N GLN A 135 -9.97 10.20 32.13
CA GLN A 135 -10.79 11.41 32.12
C GLN A 135 -10.60 12.07 30.76
N SER A 136 -11.27 11.53 29.74
CA SER A 136 -11.59 12.27 28.53
C SER A 136 -12.54 13.42 28.91
N SER A 137 -11.97 14.46 29.52
CA SER A 137 -12.62 15.75 29.67
C SER A 137 -13.03 16.18 28.26
N HIS A 138 -14.30 16.54 28.08
CA HIS A 138 -14.83 17.15 26.86
C HIS A 138 -14.18 18.53 26.69
N VAL A 139 -12.90 18.55 26.33
CA VAL A 139 -12.18 19.78 26.00
C VAL A 139 -12.59 20.16 24.59
N SER A 140 -13.12 21.37 24.44
CA SER A 140 -13.58 21.92 23.16
C SER A 140 -12.52 21.80 22.07
N ILE A 141 -12.95 21.51 20.83
CA ILE A 141 -12.10 21.30 19.64
C ILE A 141 -11.11 22.47 19.41
N TRP A 142 -11.49 23.67 19.83
CA TRP A 142 -10.69 24.89 19.74
C TRP A 142 -9.39 24.87 20.55
N ARG A 143 -9.23 23.93 21.51
CA ARG A 143 -7.99 23.75 22.27
C ARG A 143 -7.08 22.66 21.69
N ARG A 144 -7.45 22.05 20.56
CA ARG A 144 -6.70 20.96 19.91
C ARG A 144 -6.48 21.26 18.41
N PRO A 145 -5.51 22.11 18.06
CA PRO A 145 -5.27 22.51 16.68
C PRO A 145 -4.88 21.33 15.77
N LEU A 146 -4.27 20.28 16.34
CA LEU A 146 -3.95 19.05 15.61
C LEU A 146 -5.21 18.31 15.14
N ASP A 147 -6.23 18.21 16.00
CA ASP A 147 -7.50 17.55 15.67
C ASP A 147 -8.18 18.29 14.50
N PHE A 148 -8.15 19.63 14.50
CA PHE A 148 -8.66 20.43 13.39
C PHE A 148 -7.89 20.18 12.08
N PHE A 149 -6.56 20.11 12.14
CA PHE A 149 -5.74 19.79 10.97
C PHE A 149 -6.06 18.39 10.42
N PHE A 150 -6.24 17.39 11.30
CA PHE A 150 -6.64 16.05 10.88
C PHE A 150 -8.02 16.03 10.23
N ILE A 151 -8.99 16.78 10.75
CA ILE A 151 -10.32 16.90 10.12
C ILE A 151 -10.19 17.50 8.71
N LEU A 152 -9.46 18.61 8.58
CA LEU A 152 -9.26 19.24 7.27
C LEU A 152 -8.54 18.31 6.28
N PHE A 153 -7.51 17.61 6.75
CA PHE A 153 -6.77 16.63 5.96
C PHE A 153 -7.69 15.50 5.47
N ASN A 154 -8.53 14.94 6.34
CA ASN A 154 -9.45 13.85 5.99
C ASN A 154 -10.54 14.31 5.01
N ILE A 155 -11.05 15.54 5.16
CA ILE A 155 -11.97 16.15 4.18
C ILE A 155 -11.27 16.28 2.82
N ALA A 156 -10.06 16.82 2.77
CA ALA A 156 -9.30 16.94 1.53
C ALA A 156 -9.01 15.57 0.90
N ALA A 157 -8.59 14.59 1.69
CA ALA A 157 -8.36 13.22 1.24
C ALA A 157 -9.63 12.58 0.67
N SER A 158 -10.79 12.82 1.31
CA SER A 158 -12.09 12.36 0.83
C SER A 158 -12.46 12.96 -0.52
N LEU A 159 -12.27 14.27 -0.69
CA LEU A 159 -12.53 14.96 -1.96
C LEU A 159 -11.62 14.44 -3.08
N ILE A 160 -10.34 14.21 -2.79
CA ILE A 160 -9.40 13.65 -3.77
C ILE A 160 -9.78 12.21 -4.14
N ALA A 161 -10.15 11.38 -3.16
CA ALA A 161 -10.59 10.00 -3.41
C ALA A 161 -11.86 9.96 -4.27
N LEU A 162 -12.83 10.85 -4.01
CA LEU A 162 -14.02 11.01 -4.83
C LEU A 162 -13.68 11.47 -6.26
N LEU A 163 -12.82 12.48 -6.40
CA LEU A 163 -12.39 12.98 -7.71
C LEU A 163 -11.73 11.88 -8.54
N ARG A 164 -10.79 11.14 -7.95
CA ARG A 164 -10.09 10.01 -8.59
C ARG A 164 -11.05 8.87 -8.95
N GLY A 165 -11.99 8.56 -8.07
CA GLY A 165 -13.04 7.57 -8.31
C GLY A 165 -13.92 7.94 -9.49
N PHE A 166 -14.41 9.19 -9.53
CA PHE A 166 -15.25 9.69 -10.62
C PHE A 166 -14.48 9.81 -11.94
N ALA A 167 -13.20 10.19 -11.90
CA ALA A 167 -12.32 10.23 -13.05
C ALA A 167 -12.21 8.85 -13.72
N VAL A 168 -11.96 7.80 -12.93
CA VAL A 168 -11.87 6.42 -13.44
C VAL A 168 -13.21 5.86 -13.91
N LEU A 169 -14.32 6.26 -13.28
CA LEU A 169 -15.68 5.86 -13.70
C LEU A 169 -16.17 6.58 -14.96
N GLY A 170 -15.37 7.49 -15.54
CA GLY A 170 -15.71 8.18 -16.78
C GLY A 170 -16.72 9.32 -16.60
N CYS A 171 -16.71 9.99 -15.45
CA CYS A 171 -17.52 11.18 -15.22
C CYS A 171 -17.20 12.25 -16.28
N LYS A 172 -18.25 12.87 -16.84
CA LYS A 172 -18.10 13.85 -17.94
C LYS A 172 -17.82 15.29 -17.47
N MET A 173 -17.60 15.49 -16.16
CA MET A 173 -17.27 16.80 -15.60
C MET A 173 -15.94 17.31 -16.16
N ASP A 174 -15.85 18.61 -16.42
CA ASP A 174 -14.61 19.19 -16.97
C ASP A 174 -13.46 19.10 -15.95
N LEU A 175 -13.77 19.28 -14.67
CA LEU A 175 -12.80 19.08 -13.58
C LEU A 175 -12.12 17.69 -13.61
N THR A 176 -12.86 16.62 -13.86
CA THR A 176 -12.28 15.27 -13.93
C THR A 176 -11.41 15.07 -15.17
N LYS A 177 -11.74 15.71 -16.29
CA LYS A 177 -10.93 15.65 -17.53
C LYS A 177 -9.63 16.42 -17.34
N ASP A 178 -9.73 17.66 -16.87
CA ASP A 178 -8.58 18.52 -16.59
C ASP A 178 -7.65 17.86 -15.57
N TYR A 179 -8.22 17.20 -14.55
CA TYR A 179 -7.44 16.46 -13.56
C TYR A 179 -6.62 15.33 -14.18
N ILE A 180 -7.24 14.48 -15.00
CA ILE A 180 -6.56 13.36 -15.65
C ILE A 180 -5.49 13.87 -16.63
N GLU A 181 -5.79 14.91 -17.40
CA GLU A 181 -4.89 15.43 -18.44
C GLU A 181 -3.67 16.15 -17.86
N PHE A 182 -3.88 17.03 -16.86
CA PHE A 182 -2.82 17.91 -16.37
C PHE A 182 -2.13 17.42 -15.09
N TYR A 183 -2.79 16.60 -14.26
CA TYR A 183 -2.28 16.26 -12.93
C TYR A 183 -1.99 14.77 -12.74
N GLU A 184 -2.87 13.87 -13.19
CA GLU A 184 -2.70 12.43 -12.98
C GLU A 184 -2.89 11.61 -14.28
N PRO A 185 -1.96 11.76 -15.26
CA PRO A 185 -2.02 11.01 -16.52
C PRO A 185 -1.86 9.50 -16.31
N TYR A 186 -1.37 9.06 -15.15
CA TYR A 186 -1.32 7.65 -14.75
C TYR A 186 -2.69 6.95 -14.82
N LEU A 187 -3.79 7.68 -14.62
CA LEU A 187 -5.14 7.13 -14.75
C LEU A 187 -5.51 6.73 -16.19
N LEU A 188 -4.76 7.23 -17.18
CA LEU A 188 -4.86 6.85 -18.59
C LEU A 188 -3.99 5.65 -18.95
N ASP A 189 -3.22 5.09 -18.01
CA ASP A 189 -2.41 3.91 -18.30
C ASP A 189 -3.28 2.78 -18.88
N ASN A 190 -2.74 2.08 -19.87
CA ASN A 190 -3.44 0.97 -20.51
C ASN A 190 -3.64 -0.20 -19.54
N GLY A 191 -2.89 -0.26 -18.44
CA GLY A 191 -3.10 -1.19 -17.34
C GLY A 191 -4.38 -0.89 -16.57
N ILE A 192 -4.98 -1.94 -16.01
CA ILE A 192 -6.20 -1.80 -15.19
C ILE A 192 -5.90 -1.44 -13.72
N TYR A 193 -4.63 -1.52 -13.30
CA TYR A 193 -4.20 -1.25 -11.92
C TYR A 193 -4.60 0.13 -11.37
N PRO A 194 -4.37 1.27 -12.08
CA PRO A 194 -4.80 2.58 -11.59
C PRO A 194 -6.30 2.60 -11.32
N LYS A 195 -7.09 1.99 -12.22
CA LYS A 195 -8.54 1.96 -12.11
C LYS A 195 -8.99 1.19 -10.87
N ILE A 196 -8.45 -0.02 -10.68
CA ILE A 196 -8.75 -0.83 -9.50
C ILE A 196 -8.35 -0.10 -8.22
N GLN A 197 -7.17 0.52 -8.19
CA GLN A 197 -6.70 1.27 -7.03
C GLN A 197 -7.65 2.40 -6.65
N MET A 198 -8.12 3.19 -7.62
CA MET A 198 -9.06 4.28 -7.34
C MET A 198 -10.44 3.77 -6.89
N LEU A 199 -10.91 2.66 -7.43
CA LEU A 199 -12.16 2.03 -6.96
C LEU A 199 -12.01 1.46 -5.55
N VAL A 200 -10.87 0.86 -5.24
CA VAL A 200 -10.55 0.39 -3.88
C VAL A 200 -10.55 1.57 -2.92
N TYR A 201 -9.94 2.69 -3.28
CA TYR A 201 -9.97 3.90 -2.46
C TYR A 201 -11.38 4.46 -2.29
N LEU A 202 -12.16 4.53 -3.36
CA LEU A 202 -13.51 5.05 -3.35
C LEU A 202 -14.46 4.22 -2.46
N PHE A 203 -14.41 2.88 -2.58
CA PHE A 203 -15.39 2.01 -1.92
C PHE A 203 -14.95 1.48 -0.56
N TYR A 204 -13.64 1.28 -0.36
CA TYR A 204 -13.14 0.68 0.88
C TYR A 204 -12.43 1.69 1.78
N PHE A 205 -11.66 2.64 1.24
CA PHE A 205 -10.89 3.58 2.09
C PHE A 205 -11.64 4.86 2.45
N LEU A 206 -12.43 5.40 1.54
CA LEU A 206 -13.21 6.62 1.76
C LEU A 206 -14.08 6.58 3.03
N PRO A 207 -14.77 5.47 3.38
CA PRO A 207 -15.54 5.41 4.62
C PRO A 207 -14.69 5.56 5.89
N PHE A 208 -13.38 5.31 5.85
CA PHE A 208 -12.49 5.49 6.99
C PHE A 208 -12.01 6.95 7.16
N TYR A 209 -12.24 7.81 6.17
CA TYR A 209 -11.88 9.24 6.24
C TYR A 209 -13.01 10.09 6.86
N ILE A 210 -14.19 9.50 7.10
CA ILE A 210 -15.40 10.16 7.62
C ILE A 210 -15.58 9.78 9.10
#